data_AF-A0A0F9PGC7-F1
#
_entry.id   AF-A0A0F9PGC7-F1
#
_cell.length_a   1.000
_cell.length_b   1.000
_cell.length_c   1.000
_cell.angle_alpha   90.00
_cell.angle_beta   90.00
_cell.angle_gamma   90.00
#
_symmetry.space_group_name_H-M   'P 1'
#
loop_
_entity.id
_entity.type
_entity.pdbx_description
1 polymer ?
#
loop_
_entity_poly.entity_id
_entity_poly.type
_entity_poly.pdbx_seq_one_letter_code
_entity_poly.pdbx_strand_id
1 'polypeptide(L)'
;MRIEIKEKQTVDVIIKSYDICDKCEAKIETTWDDAFECTFEHRTGYRCSGGGSGEIKTIELCQNCTIAAFLLLEQNGYKAHNSEWDY
;
A
#
# COMPACT_ATOMS: atom_id res chain seq x y z
N MET A 1 -51.76 2.84 -7.78
CA MET A 1 -50.73 3.25 -6.81
C MET A 1 -49.40 2.70 -7.30
N ARG A 2 -48.52 3.53 -7.89
CA ARG A 2 -47.20 3.10 -8.37
C ARG A 2 -46.24 3.12 -7.19
N ILE A 3 -45.64 1.98 -6.88
CA ILE A 3 -44.58 1.88 -5.88
C ILE A 3 -43.27 2.10 -6.64
N GLU A 4 -42.65 3.25 -6.46
CA GLU A 4 -41.29 3.50 -6.92
C GLU A 4 -40.32 2.87 -5.92
N ILE A 5 -39.70 1.76 -6.32
CA ILE A 5 -38.61 1.15 -5.57
C ILE A 5 -37.36 1.97 -5.92
N LYS A 6 -36.94 2.85 -5.02
CA LYS A 6 -35.65 3.53 -5.13
C LYS A 6 -34.55 2.53 -4.76
N GLU A 7 -33.86 2.01 -5.76
CA GLU A 7 -32.65 1.21 -5.56
C GLU A 7 -31.59 2.09 -4.86
N LYS A 8 -31.23 1.71 -3.63
CA LYS A 8 -30.06 2.25 -2.95
C LYS A 8 -28.82 1.76 -3.70
N GLN A 9 -28.13 2.64 -4.42
CA GLN A 9 -26.76 2.37 -4.83
C GLN A 9 -25.88 2.30 -3.57
N THR A 10 -25.44 1.09 -3.24
CA THR A 10 -24.29 0.88 -2.35
C THR A 10 -23.03 1.19 -3.15
N VAL A 11 -22.36 2.29 -2.78
CA VAL A 11 -20.99 2.57 -3.24
C VAL A 11 -20.08 1.66 -2.44
N ASP A 12 -19.60 0.59 -3.05
CA ASP A 12 -18.51 -0.21 -2.49
C ASP A 12 -17.23 0.62 -2.60
N VAL A 13 -16.94 1.40 -1.55
CA VAL A 13 -15.60 1.97 -1.39
C VAL A 13 -14.71 0.82 -0.96
N ILE A 14 -14.03 0.19 -1.92
CA ILE A 14 -12.95 -0.76 -1.64
C ILE A 14 -11.76 0.06 -1.15
N ILE A 15 -11.80 0.47 0.12
CA ILE A 15 -10.59 0.89 0.82
C ILE A 15 -9.81 -0.40 1.03
N LYS A 16 -8.74 -0.62 0.26
CA LYS A 16 -7.74 -1.64 0.63
C LYS A 16 -7.04 -1.10 1.87
N SER A 17 -7.64 -1.34 3.03
CA SER A 17 -7.11 -0.89 4.29
C SER A 17 -5.95 -1.81 4.66
N TYR A 18 -4.75 -1.30 4.39
CA TYR A 18 -3.50 -1.80 4.93
C TYR A 18 -3.51 -1.51 6.43
N ASP A 19 -4.26 -2.32 7.18
CA ASP A 19 -4.67 -1.99 8.56
C ASP A 19 -3.64 -2.40 9.61
N ILE A 20 -2.69 -3.28 9.28
CA ILE A 20 -1.80 -3.90 10.27
C ILE A 20 -0.37 -3.88 9.78
N CYS A 21 0.54 -3.43 10.64
CA CYS A 21 1.97 -3.48 10.39
C CYS A 21 2.50 -4.91 10.46
N ASP A 22 3.11 -5.40 9.38
CA ASP A 22 3.67 -6.77 9.30
C ASP A 22 4.81 -7.05 10.29
N LYS A 23 5.43 -5.99 10.83
CA LYS A 23 6.55 -6.12 11.78
C LYS A 23 6.12 -6.13 13.24
N CYS A 24 5.24 -5.22 13.64
CA CYS A 24 4.89 -5.01 15.05
C CYS A 24 3.42 -5.30 15.36
N GLU A 25 2.64 -5.73 14.36
CA GLU A 25 1.21 -6.04 14.46
C GLU A 25 0.34 -4.87 14.94
N ALA A 26 0.91 -3.67 15.02
CA ALA A 26 0.18 -2.46 15.37
C ALA A 26 -0.75 -2.06 14.23
N LYS A 27 -1.92 -1.54 14.59
CA LYS A 27 -2.84 -0.97 13.62
C LYS A 27 -2.20 0.24 12.93
N ILE A 28 -2.29 0.29 11.61
CA ILE A 28 -1.90 1.46 10.82
C ILE A 28 -3.11 2.38 10.79
N GLU A 29 -3.06 3.45 11.57
CA GLU A 29 -4.12 4.46 11.57
C GLU A 29 -3.76 5.54 10.56
N THR A 30 -4.45 5.56 9.42
CA THR A 30 -4.38 6.66 8.45
C THR A 30 -5.62 7.53 8.61
N THR A 31 -5.46 8.83 8.85
CA THR A 31 -6.55 9.81 8.78
C THR A 31 -6.67 10.37 7.36
N TRP A 32 -7.78 11.03 7.05
CA TRP A 32 -8.04 11.58 5.71
C TRP A 32 -7.06 12.70 5.30
N ASP A 33 -6.38 13.29 6.28
CA ASP A 33 -5.34 14.30 6.17
C ASP A 33 -3.92 13.73 6.34
N ASP A 34 -3.79 12.43 6.61
CA ASP A 34 -2.51 11.73 6.68
C ASP A 34 -2.21 11.06 5.35
N ALA A 35 -1.11 11.48 4.70
CA ALA A 35 -0.63 10.94 3.44
C ALA A 35 0.40 9.81 3.64
N PHE A 36 0.55 9.29 4.86
CA PHE A 36 1.50 8.22 5.11
C PHE A 36 1.05 6.90 4.48
N GLU A 37 1.77 6.48 3.44
CA GLU A 37 1.66 5.16 2.82
C GLU A 37 3.06 4.55 2.65
N CYS A 38 3.26 3.31 3.10
CA CYS A 38 4.52 2.60 2.89
C CYS A 38 4.29 1.12 2.58
N THR A 39 4.68 0.72 1.37
CA THR A 39 4.68 -0.67 0.92
C THR A 39 6.02 -1.00 0.28
N PHE A 40 6.70 -2.03 0.78
CA PHE A 40 7.83 -2.63 0.09
C PHE A 40 7.31 -3.74 -0.81
N GLU A 41 7.60 -3.63 -2.11
CA GLU A 41 7.16 -4.62 -3.08
C GLU A 41 8.37 -5.26 -3.77
N HIS A 42 8.48 -6.58 -3.66
CA HIS A 42 9.47 -7.38 -4.36
C HIS A 42 8.78 -8.24 -5.41
N ARG A 43 9.01 -7.90 -6.68
CA ARG A 43 8.48 -8.65 -7.83
C ARG A 43 9.56 -9.55 -8.43
N THR A 44 9.27 -10.82 -8.59
CA THR A 44 10.14 -11.76 -9.29
C THR A 44 9.35 -12.47 -10.39
N GLY A 45 9.97 -12.71 -11.53
CA GLY A 45 9.29 -13.38 -12.63
C GLY A 45 9.96 -13.13 -13.96
N TYR A 46 9.26 -13.48 -15.02
CA TYR A 46 9.68 -13.21 -16.39
C TYR A 46 8.52 -12.70 -17.22
N ARG A 47 8.85 -11.82 -18.17
CA ARG A 47 7.96 -11.42 -19.26
C ARG A 47 8.48 -12.00 -20.56
N CYS A 48 7.59 -12.57 -21.36
CA CYS A 48 7.85 -12.94 -22.75
C CYS A 48 6.72 -12.40 -23.64
N SER A 49 6.93 -12.44 -24.96
CA SER A 49 6.01 -11.88 -25.96
C SER A 49 4.60 -12.51 -25.95
N GLY A 50 4.47 -13.73 -25.42
CA GLY A 50 3.20 -14.46 -25.33
C GLY A 50 2.57 -14.51 -23.93
N GLY A 51 3.17 -13.84 -22.94
CA GLY A 51 2.68 -13.85 -21.56
C GLY A 51 3.80 -13.68 -20.54
N GLY A 52 3.49 -13.88 -19.27
CA GLY A 52 4.47 -13.81 -18.21
C GLY A 52 3.98 -14.53 -16.97
N SER A 53 4.90 -14.89 -16.11
CA SER A 53 4.60 -15.45 -14.80
C SER A 53 5.53 -14.83 -13.79
N GLY A 54 5.03 -14.67 -12.57
CA GLY A 54 5.78 -14.06 -11.49
C GLY A 54 5.05 -14.14 -10.18
N GLU A 55 5.76 -13.72 -9.15
CA GLU A 55 5.31 -13.59 -7.77
C GLU A 55 5.52 -12.13 -7.34
N ILE A 56 4.60 -11.65 -6.49
CA ILE A 56 4.73 -10.38 -5.81
C ILE A 56 4.72 -10.67 -4.32
N LYS A 57 5.74 -10.19 -3.61
CA LYS A 57 5.79 -10.17 -2.15
C LYS A 57 5.67 -8.73 -1.69
N THR A 58 4.70 -8.45 -0.82
CA THR A 58 4.47 -7.13 -0.24
C THR A 58 4.75 -7.18 1.26
N ILE A 59 5.29 -6.08 1.79
CA ILE A 59 5.41 -5.81 3.22
C ILE A 59 4.86 -4.42 3.49
N GLU A 60 3.96 -4.32 4.46
CA GLU A 60 3.32 -3.10 4.91
C GLU A 60 3.77 -2.77 6.33
N LEU A 61 4.19 -1.52 6.54
CA LEU A 61 4.77 -1.09 7.80
C LEU A 61 4.12 0.20 8.27
N CYS A 62 3.84 0.28 9.57
CA CYS A 62 3.50 1.56 10.20
C CYS A 62 4.67 2.55 10.12
N GLN A 63 4.40 3.84 10.32
CA GLN A 63 5.38 4.92 10.21
C GLN A 63 6.68 4.65 10.99
N ASN A 64 6.57 4.21 12.25
CA ASN A 64 7.74 3.91 13.08
C ASN A 64 8.59 2.76 12.52
N CYS A 65 7.94 1.70 12.06
CA CYS A 65 8.64 0.55 11.49
C CYS A 65 9.25 0.88 10.11
N THR A 66 8.58 1.72 9.34
CA THR A 66 9.05 2.24 8.05
C THR A 66 10.33 3.05 8.22
N ILE A 67 10.36 4.02 9.14
CA ILE A 67 11.56 4.81 9.42
C ILE A 67 12.73 3.90 9.79
N ALA A 68 12.50 2.92 10.67
CA ALA A 68 13.53 1.96 11.04
C ALA A 68 14.02 1.12 9.84
N ALA A 69 13.13 0.71 8.94
CA ALA A 69 13.48 -0.02 7.73
C ALA A 69 14.31 0.82 6.75
N PHE A 70 13.94 2.09 6.52
CA PHE A 70 14.71 3.00 5.68
C PHE A 70 16.12 3.24 6.23
N LEU A 71 16.27 3.46 7.54
CA LEU A 71 17.59 3.60 8.16
C LEU A 71 18.47 2.37 7.95
N LEU A 72 17.91 1.16 8.05
CA LEU A 72 18.64 -0.08 7.77
C LEU A 72 19.07 -0.16 6.29
N LEU A 73 18.21 0.24 5.36
CA LEU A 73 18.56 0.28 3.93
C LEU A 73 19.67 1.29 3.66
N GLU A 74 19.59 2.49 4.23
CA GLU A 74 20.65 3.50 4.10
C GLU A 74 21.99 3.02 4.67
N GLN A 75 21.97 2.35 5.84
CA GLN A 75 23.16 1.72 6.44
C GLN A 75 23.79 0.64 5.57
N ASN A 76 23.00 0.01 4.68
CA ASN A 76 23.47 -0.99 3.72
C ASN A 76 23.80 -0.37 2.34
N GLY A 77 23.85 0.96 2.24
CA GLY A 77 24.29 1.68 1.05
C GLY A 77 23.21 1.92 0.00
N TYR A 78 21.94 1.63 0.29
CA TYR A 78 20.82 2.01 -0.56
C TYR A 78 20.59 3.52 -0.48
N LYS A 79 20.22 4.16 -1.60
CA LYS A 79 19.98 5.60 -1.68
C LYS A 79 18.49 5.88 -1.77
N ALA A 80 17.98 6.71 -0.85
CA ALA A 80 16.65 7.27 -0.98
C ALA A 80 16.64 8.38 -2.04
N HIS A 81 15.56 8.44 -2.81
CA HIS A 81 15.30 9.51 -3.74
C HIS A 81 13.99 10.18 -3.31
N ASN A 82 14.03 11.50 -3.13
CA ASN A 82 12.84 12.27 -2.80
C ASN A 82 12.23 12.81 -4.09
N SER A 83 10.91 12.70 -4.20
CA SER A 83 10.10 13.35 -5.23
C SER A 83 8.96 14.08 -4.54
N GLU A 84 8.69 15.30 -4.97
CA GLU A 84 7.49 16.01 -4.55
C GLU A 84 6.26 15.32 -5.16
N TRP A 85 5.15 15.33 -4.43
CA TRP A 85 3.89 14.87 -4.96
C TRP A 85 3.31 16.00 -5.80
N ASP A 86 3.14 15.77 -7.09
CA ASP A 86 2.35 16.66 -7.94
C ASP A 86 0.88 16.57 -7.47
N TYR A 87 0.40 17.63 -6.84
CA TYR A 87 -1.02 17.80 -6.46
C TYR A 87 -1.84 18.37 -7.60
#